data_AF-A0A9E3SLC2-F1
#
_entry.id   AF-A0A9E3SLC2-F1
#
_cell.length_a   1.000
_cell.length_b   1.000
_cell.length_c   1.000
_cell.angle_alpha   90.00
_cell.angle_beta   90.00
_cell.angle_gamma   90.00
#
_symmetry.space_group_name_H-M   'P 1'
#
loop_
_entity.id
_entity.type
_entity.pdbx_description
1 polymer ?
#
loop_
_entity_poly.entity_id
_entity_poly.type
_entity_poly.pdbx_seq_one_letter_code
_entity_poly.pdbx_strand_id
1 'polypeptide(L)'
;MDTYALFYTLLLLISAATSATVTAIVWRRRTAAGAWLVLVFTLALVEWTLTYAFYWMSSAPSTRLFWLNATYFGVCTVPTAFFLFIVTYTHHEHWISRSTLVLLAIEPVAAILLLWTDPWHNLFFAGLRTPESSTIL
;
A
#
# COMPACT_ATOMS: atom_id res chain seq x y z
N MET A 1 -21.77 12.53 -1.06
CA MET A 1 -20.83 11.74 -0.24
C MET A 1 -21.50 11.47 1.08
N ASP A 2 -21.58 10.22 1.48
CA ASP A 2 -22.18 9.84 2.76
C ASP A 2 -21.29 10.33 3.92
N THR A 3 -21.89 10.68 5.06
CA THR A 3 -21.17 11.19 6.24
C THR A 3 -20.04 10.25 6.68
N TYR A 4 -20.24 8.93 6.53
CA TYR A 4 -19.24 7.90 6.81
C TYR A 4 -18.02 7.98 5.88
N ALA A 5 -18.25 8.15 4.57
CA ALA A 5 -17.18 8.27 3.59
C ALA A 5 -16.34 9.54 3.84
N LEU A 6 -16.98 10.64 4.21
CA LEU A 6 -16.30 11.88 4.57
C LEU A 6 -15.43 11.68 5.82
N PHE A 7 -15.98 11.10 6.88
CA PHE A 7 -15.24 10.82 8.11
C PHE A 7 -14.04 9.90 7.85
N TYR A 8 -14.24 8.83 7.09
CA TYR A 8 -13.17 7.89 6.74
C TYR A 8 -12.06 8.55 5.90
N THR A 9 -12.43 9.36 4.91
CA THR A 9 -11.48 10.14 4.11
C THR A 9 -10.64 11.07 4.97
N LEU A 10 -11.26 11.76 5.95
CA LEU A 10 -10.52 12.65 6.86
C LEU A 10 -9.51 11.88 7.71
N LEU A 11 -9.90 10.71 8.25
CA LEU A 11 -8.97 9.84 8.99
C LEU A 11 -7.80 9.38 8.12
N LEU A 12 -8.05 9.02 6.86
CA LEU A 12 -7.01 8.64 5.91
C LEU A 12 -6.05 9.80 5.63
N LEU A 13 -6.55 11.02 5.43
CA LEU A 13 -5.72 12.20 5.21
C LEU A 13 -4.85 12.53 6.43
N ILE A 14 -5.38 12.38 7.64
CA ILE A 14 -4.60 12.53 8.88
C ILE A 14 -3.51 11.46 8.95
N SER A 15 -3.83 10.20 8.63
CA SER A 15 -2.87 9.10 8.57
C SER A 15 -1.78 9.31 7.52
N ALA A 16 -2.13 9.84 6.36
CA ALA A 16 -1.19 10.24 5.31
C ALA A 16 -0.24 11.33 5.81
N ALA A 17 -0.78 12.36 6.48
CA ALA A 17 0.02 13.47 7.01
C ALA A 17 0.99 13.02 8.10
N THR A 18 0.56 12.16 9.03
CA THR A 18 1.45 11.61 10.06
C THR A 18 2.53 10.73 9.44
N SER A 19 2.17 9.83 8.52
CA SER A 19 3.12 8.98 7.80
C SER A 19 4.12 9.77 6.97
N ALA A 20 3.68 10.85 6.32
CA ALA A 20 4.54 11.75 5.56
C ALA A 20 5.51 12.52 6.47
N THR A 21 5.04 12.91 7.66
CA THR A 21 5.88 13.55 8.67
C THR A 21 6.99 12.61 9.14
N VAL A 22 6.64 11.34 9.44
CA VAL A 22 7.64 10.32 9.79
C VAL A 22 8.61 10.11 8.63
N THR A 23 8.12 9.99 7.40
CA THR A 23 8.95 9.86 6.19
C THR A 23 9.97 11.00 6.10
N ALA A 24 9.53 12.25 6.29
CA ALA A 24 10.40 13.43 6.24
C ALA A 24 11.46 13.42 7.35
N ILE A 25 11.10 12.98 8.56
CA ILE A 25 12.04 12.84 9.68
C ILE A 25 13.09 11.77 9.38
N VAL A 26 12.66 10.59 8.91
CA VAL A 26 13.57 9.48 8.57
C VAL A 26 14.47 9.86 7.41
N TRP A 27 13.96 10.60 6.42
CA TRP A 27 14.74 11.08 5.28
C TRP A 27 15.90 11.97 5.73
N ARG A 28 15.68 12.83 6.72
CA ARG A 28 16.73 13.65 7.33
C ARG A 28 17.75 12.83 8.14
N ARG A 29 17.38 11.64 8.62
CA ARG A 29 18.22 10.73 9.44
C ARG A 29 18.64 9.45 8.69
N ARG A 30 18.64 9.48 7.36
CA ARG A 30 18.84 8.31 6.48
C ARG A 30 20.21 7.63 6.54
N THR A 31 21.16 8.16 7.31
CA THR A 31 22.50 7.60 7.49
C THR A 31 22.55 6.42 8.48
N ALA A 32 21.48 6.18 9.24
CA ALA A 32 21.38 5.04 10.15
C ALA A 32 21.09 3.72 9.40
N ALA A 33 21.63 2.60 9.91
CA ALA A 33 21.35 1.26 9.39
C ALA A 33 19.83 0.98 9.45
N GLY A 34 19.27 0.42 8.36
CA GLY A 34 17.83 0.15 8.25
C GLY A 34 16.94 1.36 7.97
N ALA A 35 17.46 2.59 7.96
CA ALA A 35 16.66 3.79 7.71
C ALA A 35 16.00 3.79 6.32
N TRP A 36 16.63 3.17 5.32
CA TRP A 36 16.06 3.01 3.99
C TRP A 36 14.80 2.13 3.98
N LEU A 37 14.76 1.08 4.79
CA LEU A 37 13.60 0.18 4.87
C LEU A 37 12.40 0.89 5.54
N VAL A 38 12.67 1.68 6.58
CA VAL A 38 11.65 2.56 7.20
C VAL A 38 11.15 3.60 6.20
N LEU A 39 12.03 4.17 5.37
CA LEU A 39 11.61 5.09 4.31
C LEU A 39 10.66 4.43 3.31
N VAL A 40 11.01 3.26 2.79
CA VAL A 40 10.15 2.52 1.86
C VAL A 40 8.81 2.17 2.51
N PHE A 41 8.84 1.69 3.76
CA PHE A 41 7.64 1.36 4.53
C PHE A 41 6.73 2.58 4.73
N THR A 42 7.28 3.71 5.17
CA THR A 42 6.49 4.93 5.44
C THR A 42 6.00 5.61 4.16
N LEU A 43 6.77 5.56 3.07
CA LEU A 43 6.31 6.01 1.75
C LEU A 43 5.17 5.15 1.22
N ALA A 44 5.23 3.83 1.39
CA ALA A 44 4.15 2.93 1.00
C ALA A 44 2.87 3.19 1.80
N LEU A 45 2.98 3.55 3.09
CA LEU A 45 1.83 3.97 3.90
C LEU A 45 1.22 5.29 3.42
N VAL A 46 2.06 6.28 3.07
CA VAL A 46 1.59 7.56 2.49
C VAL A 46 0.85 7.30 1.18
N GLU A 47 1.44 6.50 0.29
CA GLU A 47 0.85 6.14 -0.99
C GLU A 47 -0.48 5.40 -0.81
N TRP A 48 -0.54 4.39 0.06
CA TRP A 48 -1.78 3.67 0.39
C TRP A 48 -2.85 4.63 0.90
N THR A 49 -2.57 5.38 1.96
CA THR A 49 -3.57 6.24 2.61
C THR A 49 -4.08 7.36 1.70
N LEU A 50 -3.21 7.94 0.87
CA LEU A 50 -3.60 8.98 -0.10
C LEU A 50 -4.44 8.42 -1.24
N THR A 51 -4.00 7.32 -1.87
CA THR A 51 -4.74 6.70 -2.97
C THR A 51 -6.11 6.22 -2.51
N TYR A 52 -6.19 5.69 -1.29
CA TYR A 52 -7.45 5.25 -0.72
C TYR A 52 -8.36 6.42 -0.32
N ALA A 53 -7.81 7.56 0.10
CA ALA A 53 -8.59 8.79 0.29
C ALA A 53 -9.20 9.25 -1.05
N PHE A 54 -8.42 9.22 -2.14
CA PHE A 54 -8.92 9.54 -3.48
C PHE A 54 -9.97 8.56 -4.01
N TYR A 55 -9.87 7.28 -3.66
CA TYR A 55 -10.92 6.29 -3.94
C TYR A 55 -12.27 6.74 -3.36
N TRP A 56 -12.30 7.14 -2.09
CA TRP A 56 -13.53 7.60 -1.42
C TRP A 56 -14.04 8.96 -1.90
N MET A 57 -13.15 9.83 -2.36
CA MET A 57 -13.52 11.12 -2.97
C MET A 57 -14.00 10.99 -4.43
N SER A 58 -13.70 9.88 -5.10
CA SER A 58 -14.01 9.69 -6.52
C SER A 58 -15.47 9.29 -6.73
N SER A 59 -16.18 10.13 -7.50
CA SER A 59 -17.56 9.86 -7.93
C SER A 59 -17.63 9.02 -9.20
N ALA A 60 -16.66 9.18 -10.09
CA ALA A 60 -16.61 8.48 -11.37
C ALA A 60 -16.10 7.04 -11.17
N PRO A 61 -16.80 6.02 -11.68
CA PRO A 61 -16.44 4.64 -11.43
C PRO A 61 -15.06 4.19 -11.94
N SER A 62 -14.69 4.64 -13.14
CA SER A 62 -13.37 4.36 -13.73
C SER A 62 -12.23 4.94 -12.90
N THR A 63 -12.39 6.19 -12.44
CA THR A 63 -11.43 6.88 -11.57
C THR A 63 -11.33 6.19 -10.21
N ARG A 64 -12.46 5.74 -9.65
CA ARG A 64 -12.49 5.01 -8.38
C ARG A 64 -11.69 3.71 -8.46
N LEU A 65 -11.89 2.89 -9.48
CA LEU A 65 -11.14 1.65 -9.67
C LEU A 65 -9.64 1.88 -9.92
N PHE A 66 -9.28 2.96 -10.59
CA PHE A 66 -7.87 3.34 -10.77
C PHE A 66 -7.19 3.62 -9.43
N TRP A 67 -7.81 4.42 -8.56
CA TRP A 67 -7.27 4.71 -7.23
C TRP A 67 -7.22 3.47 -6.33
N LEU A 68 -8.21 2.59 -6.44
CA LEU A 68 -8.19 1.31 -5.75
C LEU A 68 -6.99 0.46 -6.20
N ASN A 69 -6.76 0.33 -7.50
CA ASN A 69 -5.60 -0.39 -8.03
C ASN A 69 -4.28 0.21 -7.55
N ALA A 70 -4.21 1.54 -7.43
CA ALA A 70 -3.04 2.24 -6.89
C ALA A 70 -2.81 1.85 -5.42
N THR A 71 -3.86 1.87 -4.59
CA THR A 71 -3.80 1.47 -3.17
C THR A 71 -3.14 0.11 -2.93
N TYR A 72 -3.35 -0.87 -3.82
CA TYR A 72 -2.75 -2.19 -3.66
C TYR A 72 -1.22 -2.20 -3.77
N PHE A 73 -0.59 -1.23 -4.44
CA PHE A 73 0.87 -1.13 -4.44
C PHE A 73 1.40 -0.90 -3.02
N GLY A 74 0.82 0.04 -2.29
CA GLY A 74 1.14 0.30 -0.89
C GLY A 74 0.82 -0.88 0.01
N VAL A 75 -0.40 -1.43 -0.10
CA VAL A 75 -0.86 -2.60 0.69
C VAL A 75 0.12 -3.77 0.60
N CYS A 76 0.59 -4.10 -0.61
CA CYS A 76 1.50 -5.20 -0.85
C CYS A 76 2.95 -4.88 -0.46
N THR A 77 3.36 -3.61 -0.56
CA THR A 77 4.74 -3.19 -0.22
C THR A 77 4.97 -3.09 1.29
N VAL A 78 3.95 -2.68 2.05
CA VAL A 78 4.04 -2.42 3.50
C VAL A 78 4.52 -3.64 4.30
N PRO A 79 3.93 -4.85 4.18
CA PRO A 79 4.37 -6.03 4.92
C PRO A 79 5.82 -6.42 4.61
N THR A 80 6.18 -6.38 3.32
CA THR A 80 7.53 -6.70 2.84
C THR A 80 8.57 -5.73 3.41
N ALA A 81 8.33 -4.43 3.31
CA ALA A 81 9.23 -3.41 3.83
C ALA A 81 9.35 -3.47 5.36
N PHE A 82 8.23 -3.71 6.06
CA PHE A 82 8.21 -3.84 7.52
C PHE A 82 8.95 -5.09 8.00
N PHE A 83 8.76 -6.23 7.34
CA PHE A 83 9.47 -7.46 7.67
C PHE A 83 10.97 -7.29 7.51
N LEU A 84 11.42 -6.76 6.36
CA LEU A 84 12.84 -6.50 6.13
C LEU A 84 13.40 -5.52 7.18
N PHE A 85 12.64 -4.48 7.52
CA PHE A 85 13.04 -3.56 8.58
C PHE A 85 13.25 -4.28 9.92
N ILE A 86 12.35 -5.15 10.34
CA ILE A 86 12.50 -5.92 11.60
C ILE A 86 13.74 -6.81 11.55
N VAL A 87 13.97 -7.52 10.46
CA VAL A 87 15.13 -8.42 10.32
C VAL A 87 16.44 -7.64 10.40
N THR A 88 16.53 -6.49 9.74
CA THR A 88 17.70 -5.59 9.83
C THR A 88 17.83 -4.98 11.22
N TYR A 89 16.73 -4.51 11.82
CA TYR A 89 16.73 -3.87 13.15
C TYR A 89 17.13 -4.84 14.26
N THR A 90 16.79 -6.12 14.13
CA THR A 90 17.17 -7.18 15.08
C THR A 90 18.55 -7.78 14.79
N HIS A 91 19.32 -7.21 13.84
CA HIS A 91 20.64 -7.69 13.42
C HIS A 91 20.65 -9.12 12.83
N HIS A 92 19.51 -9.58 12.29
CA HIS A 92 19.39 -10.87 11.59
C HIS A 92 19.56 -10.74 10.07
N GLU A 93 20.38 -9.78 9.60
CA GLU A 93 20.58 -9.50 8.17
C GLU A 93 21.03 -10.73 7.37
N HIS A 94 21.69 -11.70 8.02
CA HIS A 94 22.07 -12.98 7.42
C HIS A 94 20.88 -13.83 6.92
N TRP A 95 19.65 -13.58 7.37
CA TRP A 95 18.42 -14.23 6.88
C TRP A 95 17.93 -13.62 5.55
N ILE A 96 18.38 -12.40 5.25
CA ILE A 96 18.04 -11.67 4.02
C ILE A 96 18.99 -12.14 2.91
N SER A 97 18.72 -13.33 2.37
CA SER A 97 19.36 -13.80 1.15
C SER A 97 18.65 -13.20 -0.08
N ARG A 98 19.33 -13.18 -1.24
CA ARG A 98 18.68 -12.83 -2.52
C ARG A 98 17.46 -13.72 -2.79
N SER A 99 17.52 -14.99 -2.40
CA SER A 99 16.40 -15.93 -2.55
C SER A 99 15.22 -15.55 -1.65
N THR A 100 15.48 -15.15 -0.39
CA THR A 100 14.44 -14.69 0.54
C THR A 100 13.77 -13.43 0.00
N LEU A 101 14.54 -12.49 -0.54
CA LEU A 101 14.01 -11.26 -1.15
C LEU A 101 13.15 -11.56 -2.37
N VAL A 102 13.59 -12.47 -3.25
CA VAL A 102 12.78 -12.89 -4.40
C VAL A 102 11.49 -13.55 -3.94
N LEU A 103 11.55 -14.45 -2.95
CA LEU A 103 10.37 -15.12 -2.42
C LEU A 103 9.37 -14.12 -1.82
N LEU A 104 9.86 -13.13 -1.05
CA LEU A 104 9.04 -12.06 -0.50
C LEU A 104 8.47 -11.14 -1.57
N ALA A 105 9.17 -10.96 -2.71
CA ALA A 105 8.71 -10.12 -3.81
C ALA A 105 7.72 -10.85 -4.73
N ILE A 106 7.72 -12.19 -4.77
CA ILE A 106 6.77 -12.96 -5.58
C ILE A 106 5.34 -12.71 -5.13
N GLU A 107 5.07 -12.72 -3.82
CA GLU A 107 3.73 -12.48 -3.27
C GLU A 107 3.12 -11.14 -3.69
N PRO A 108 3.78 -9.98 -3.47
CA PRO A 108 3.22 -8.68 -3.83
C PRO A 108 3.13 -8.50 -5.34
N VAL A 109 4.11 -9.00 -6.11
CA VAL A 109 4.08 -8.93 -7.57
C VAL A 109 2.96 -9.77 -8.15
N ALA A 110 2.77 -11.00 -7.65
CA ALA A 110 1.67 -11.86 -8.09
C ALA A 110 0.31 -11.24 -7.76
N ALA A 111 0.15 -10.66 -6.56
CA ALA A 111 -1.09 -9.97 -6.17
C ALA A 111 -1.40 -8.78 -7.09
N ILE A 112 -0.41 -7.93 -7.38
CA ILE A 112 -0.58 -6.78 -8.28
C ILE A 112 -0.90 -7.23 -9.71
N LEU A 113 -0.20 -8.25 -10.22
CA LEU A 113 -0.46 -8.79 -11.56
C LEU A 113 -1.86 -9.39 -11.67
N LEU A 114 -2.29 -10.15 -10.66
CA LEU A 114 -3.65 -10.70 -10.62
C LEU A 114 -4.71 -9.60 -10.56
N LEU A 115 -4.50 -8.56 -9.76
CA LEU A 115 -5.40 -7.41 -9.65
C LEU A 115 -5.53 -6.62 -10.97
N TRP A 116 -4.41 -6.40 -11.66
CA TRP A 116 -4.41 -5.66 -12.93
C TRP A 116 -4.96 -6.47 -14.10
N THR A 117 -4.76 -7.79 -14.06
CA THR A 117 -5.32 -8.71 -15.07
C THR A 117 -6.72 -9.21 -14.70
N ASP A 118 -7.24 -8.83 -13.55
CA ASP A 118 -8.59 -9.19 -13.10
C ASP A 118 -9.70 -8.85 -14.10
N PRO A 119 -9.67 -7.77 -14.92
CA PRO A 119 -10.70 -7.53 -15.94
C PRO A 119 -10.85 -8.65 -16.97
N TRP A 120 -9.86 -9.53 -17.12
CA TRP A 120 -9.89 -10.66 -18.06
C TRP A 120 -10.27 -11.99 -17.39
N HIS A 121 -9.99 -12.14 -16.10
CA HIS A 121 -10.12 -13.43 -15.41
C HIS A 121 -11.15 -13.42 -14.27
N ASN A 122 -11.47 -12.25 -13.73
CA ASN A 122 -12.35 -12.04 -12.57
C ASN A 122 -11.91 -12.81 -11.30
N LEU A 123 -10.63 -13.16 -11.18
CA LEU A 123 -10.10 -14.01 -10.10
C LEU A 123 -9.84 -13.24 -8.80
N PHE A 124 -9.62 -11.93 -8.88
CA PHE A 124 -9.22 -11.12 -7.73
C PHE A 124 -10.43 -10.60 -6.97
N PHE A 125 -11.42 -10.06 -7.69
CA PHE A 125 -12.68 -9.59 -7.10
C PHE A 125 -13.83 -10.60 -7.26
N ALA A 126 -13.57 -11.82 -7.72
CA ALA A 126 -14.59 -12.84 -7.98
C ALA A 126 -15.74 -12.34 -8.88
N GLY A 127 -15.44 -11.44 -9.82
CA GLY A 127 -16.43 -10.80 -10.71
C GLY A 127 -17.25 -9.68 -10.06
N LEU A 128 -16.99 -9.36 -8.79
CA LEU A 128 -17.64 -8.26 -8.06
C LEU A 128 -16.97 -6.89 -8.32
N ARG A 129 -16.13 -6.79 -9.35
CA ARG A 129 -15.54 -5.52 -9.80
C ARG A 129 -16.59 -4.68 -10.53
N THR A 130 -17.64 -4.28 -9.82
CA THR A 130 -18.67 -3.41 -10.38
C THR A 130 -18.27 -1.95 -10.16
N PRO A 131 -18.38 -1.11 -11.19
CA PRO A 131 -18.07 0.31 -11.07
C PRO A 131 -19.00 1.04 -10.06
N GLU A 132 -20.17 0.48 -9.79
CA GLU A 132 -21.20 1.08 -8.93
C GLU A 132 -21.19 0.61 -7.47
N SER A 133 -20.59 -0.54 -7.14
CA SER A 133 -20.54 -1.01 -5.76
C SER A 133 -19.45 -0.28 -4.96
N SER A 134 -19.86 0.47 -3.95
CA SER A 134 -19.02 0.81 -2.79
C SER A 134 -18.76 -0.40 -1.89
N THR A 135 -19.45 -1.52 -2.15
CA THR A 135 -19.40 -2.77 -1.41
C THR A 135 -18.47 -3.76 -2.13
N ILE A 136 -17.19 -3.74 -1.78
CA ILE A 136 -16.32 -4.91 -1.96
C ILE A 136 -16.29 -5.62 -0.60
N LEU A 137 -17.46 -6.11 -0.17
CA LEU A 137 -17.69 -7.09 0.90
C LEU A 137 -19.07 -7.70 0.71
#